data_AF-A0A559RI64-F1
#
_entry.id   AF-A0A559RI64-F1
#
_cell.length_a   1.000
_cell.length_b   1.000
_cell.length_c   1.000
_cell.angle_alpha   90.00
_cell.angle_beta   90.00
_cell.angle_gamma   90.00
#
_symmetry.space_group_name_H-M   'P 1'
#
loop_
_entity.id
_entity.type
_entity.pdbx_description
1 polymer ?
#
loop_
_entity_poly.entity_id
_entity_poly.type
_entity_poly.pdbx_seq_one_letter_code
_entity_poly.pdbx_strand_id
1 'polypeptide(L)'
;MCGSVMLAQSNVSDVDQTGVSNDSDVFQQGANNDSDVDQYGSVPGNPNSGEANDSDVFQLGNLNKSKVKQAGDRNLGDVYQEGNRNNARIDQGTSAAEDNIAYTNQFGNRNKSVQIQRFDNNFGDIDQDGNRNVGRQNQNAVPNQSAGNTAYLTQVGNRNFSNQKQTGGDNFSDVDQIGNNNESRVFQVGINNSSLVDQIGNLNDSYVSQDGDDNVETTSQTGNNNMASTIQDGDQNDSATLQLGNSNSSMVSQIGLSHLSDVYQSGNFNASTVDQGGNTHMSDVDQIGDSNISIVTQND
;
A
#
# COMPACT_ATOMS: atom_id res chain seq x y z
N MET A 1 -43.85 29.42 -19.66
CA MET A 1 -43.33 28.43 -18.69
C MET A 1 -41.92 28.09 -19.11
N CYS A 2 -40.93 28.39 -18.28
CA CYS A 2 -39.55 27.96 -18.50
C CYS A 2 -39.49 26.44 -18.31
N GLY A 3 -39.25 25.70 -19.40
CA GLY A 3 -38.94 24.28 -19.34
C GLY A 3 -37.50 24.10 -18.87
N SER A 4 -37.32 23.43 -17.74
CA SER A 4 -36.01 23.01 -17.24
C SER A 4 -35.36 22.05 -18.24
N VAL A 5 -34.17 22.43 -18.70
CA VAL A 5 -33.28 21.63 -19.56
C VAL A 5 -32.77 20.44 -18.74
N MET A 6 -33.04 19.21 -19.18
CA MET A 6 -32.29 18.03 -18.73
C MET A 6 -30.95 18.02 -19.48
N LEU A 7 -29.85 18.28 -18.78
CA LEU A 7 -28.48 18.10 -19.30
C LEU A 7 -28.14 16.60 -19.28
N ALA A 8 -27.62 16.09 -20.39
CA ALA A 8 -27.21 14.70 -20.55
C ALA A 8 -26.07 14.31 -19.57
N GLN A 9 -26.27 13.24 -18.81
CA GLN A 9 -25.24 12.54 -18.06
C GLN A 9 -24.47 11.63 -19.03
N SER A 10 -23.19 11.91 -19.29
CA SER A 10 -22.35 11.12 -20.22
C SER A 10 -21.37 10.24 -19.44
N ASN A 11 -21.84 9.17 -18.83
CA ASN A 11 -20.94 8.16 -18.24
C ASN A 11 -20.50 7.16 -19.34
N VAL A 12 -19.25 6.71 -19.28
CA VAL A 12 -18.64 5.79 -20.24
C VAL A 12 -18.12 4.58 -19.46
N SER A 13 -18.50 3.39 -19.91
CA SER A 13 -17.93 2.14 -19.43
C SER A 13 -17.54 1.29 -20.63
N ASP A 14 -16.32 0.75 -20.60
CA ASP A 14 -15.82 -0.23 -21.55
C ASP A 14 -15.47 -1.51 -20.78
N VAL A 15 -15.94 -2.66 -21.28
CA VAL A 15 -15.75 -3.97 -20.65
C VAL A 15 -15.39 -4.98 -21.73
N ASP A 16 -14.13 -5.37 -21.76
CA ASP A 16 -13.58 -6.36 -22.68
C ASP A 16 -13.22 -7.65 -21.92
N GLN A 17 -13.95 -8.74 -22.21
CA GLN A 17 -13.76 -10.04 -21.56
C GLN A 17 -13.36 -11.11 -22.58
N THR A 18 -12.26 -11.81 -22.32
CA THR A 18 -11.82 -12.98 -23.10
C THR A 18 -11.39 -14.12 -22.17
N GLY A 19 -12.05 -15.27 -22.30
CA GLY A 19 -11.89 -16.41 -21.39
C GLY A 19 -13.22 -17.13 -21.16
N VAL A 20 -13.29 -17.96 -20.12
CA VAL A 20 -14.47 -18.75 -19.76
C VAL A 20 -14.89 -18.37 -18.33
N SER A 21 -16.19 -18.20 -18.08
CA SER A 21 -16.74 -17.87 -16.76
C SER A 21 -16.24 -16.57 -16.10
N ASN A 22 -15.68 -15.61 -16.84
CA ASN A 22 -15.37 -14.28 -16.30
C ASN A 22 -16.67 -13.49 -16.03
N ASP A 23 -16.69 -12.70 -14.96
CA ASP A 23 -17.80 -11.81 -14.60
C ASP A 23 -17.32 -10.36 -14.42
N SER A 24 -18.19 -9.40 -14.71
CA SER A 24 -17.91 -8.00 -14.42
C SER A 24 -19.19 -7.19 -14.32
N ASP A 25 -19.37 -6.54 -13.17
CA ASP A 25 -20.46 -5.60 -12.95
C ASP A 25 -19.93 -4.16 -12.87
N VAL A 26 -20.50 -3.28 -13.69
CA VAL A 26 -20.18 -1.85 -13.68
C VAL A 26 -21.43 -1.02 -13.40
N PHE A 27 -21.38 -0.23 -12.32
CA PHE A 27 -22.41 0.72 -11.96
C PHE A 27 -21.86 2.15 -11.85
N GLN A 28 -22.42 3.07 -12.63
CA GLN A 28 -22.02 4.48 -12.65
C GLN A 28 -23.22 5.40 -12.43
N GLN A 29 -23.18 6.23 -11.40
CA GLN A 29 -24.20 7.25 -11.12
C GLN A 29 -23.58 8.64 -10.98
N GLY A 30 -24.15 9.63 -11.67
CA GLY A 30 -23.64 11.00 -11.73
C GLY A 30 -23.21 11.38 -13.15
N ALA A 31 -22.18 12.23 -13.32
CA ALA A 31 -21.81 12.76 -14.64
C ALA A 31 -20.33 12.58 -14.99
N ASN A 32 -20.07 12.06 -16.20
CA ASN A 32 -18.75 11.88 -16.79
C ASN A 32 -17.85 10.89 -16.04
N ASN A 33 -18.42 9.90 -15.38
CA ASN A 33 -17.65 8.77 -14.86
C ASN A 33 -17.17 7.88 -16.01
N ASP A 34 -15.98 7.31 -15.85
CA ASP A 34 -15.23 6.60 -16.89
C ASP A 34 -14.65 5.33 -16.28
N SER A 35 -15.03 4.18 -16.81
CA SER A 35 -14.54 2.87 -16.35
C SER A 35 -14.08 2.04 -17.54
N ASP A 36 -12.99 1.32 -17.34
CA ASP A 36 -12.34 0.45 -18.33
C ASP A 36 -11.99 -0.85 -17.61
N VAL A 37 -12.65 -1.94 -18.00
CA VAL A 37 -12.42 -3.29 -17.46
C VAL A 37 -11.90 -4.19 -18.58
N ASP A 38 -10.68 -4.67 -18.39
CA ASP A 38 -9.92 -5.50 -19.33
C ASP A 38 -9.63 -6.86 -18.68
N GLN A 39 -10.43 -7.89 -18.97
CA GLN A 39 -10.23 -9.26 -18.47
C GLN A 39 -9.70 -10.16 -19.59
N TYR A 40 -8.38 -10.33 -19.65
CA TYR A 40 -7.69 -11.13 -20.65
C TYR A 40 -6.87 -12.24 -20.00
N GLY A 41 -7.45 -13.42 -19.86
CA GLY A 41 -6.72 -14.55 -19.27
C GLY A 41 -6.31 -15.64 -20.26
N SER A 42 -6.64 -15.56 -21.55
CA SER A 42 -6.22 -16.60 -22.50
C SER A 42 -4.70 -16.59 -22.71
N VAL A 43 -4.02 -17.60 -22.19
CA VAL A 43 -2.61 -17.91 -22.47
C VAL A 43 -2.54 -18.59 -23.84
N PRO A 44 -1.72 -18.08 -24.79
CA PRO A 44 -1.53 -18.75 -26.07
C PRO A 44 -1.04 -20.18 -25.88
N GLY A 45 -1.92 -21.16 -26.17
CA GLY A 45 -1.62 -22.59 -26.04
C GLY A 45 -2.24 -23.30 -24.83
N ASN A 46 -2.93 -22.59 -23.91
CA ASN A 46 -3.71 -23.21 -22.83
C ASN A 46 -5.19 -22.77 -22.90
N PRO A 47 -6.11 -23.64 -23.35
CA PRO A 47 -7.54 -23.31 -23.45
C PRO A 47 -8.26 -23.19 -22.09
N ASN A 48 -7.61 -23.58 -20.98
CA ASN A 48 -8.15 -23.51 -19.62
C ASN A 48 -7.56 -22.34 -18.83
N SER A 49 -7.27 -21.23 -19.50
CA SER A 49 -6.72 -20.02 -18.86
C SER A 49 -7.59 -18.82 -19.18
N GLY A 50 -7.70 -17.88 -18.24
CA GLY A 50 -8.76 -16.89 -18.20
C GLY A 50 -10.08 -17.42 -17.69
N GLU A 51 -10.00 -18.32 -16.71
CA GLU A 51 -11.15 -18.88 -16.01
C GLU A 51 -11.50 -18.02 -14.78
N ALA A 52 -12.76 -17.60 -14.68
CA ALA A 52 -13.37 -17.02 -13.47
C ALA A 52 -12.68 -15.76 -12.88
N ASN A 53 -12.17 -14.86 -13.71
CA ASN A 53 -11.83 -13.52 -13.23
C ASN A 53 -13.11 -12.71 -12.98
N ASP A 54 -13.13 -11.96 -11.88
CA ASP A 54 -14.29 -11.20 -11.42
C ASP A 54 -13.88 -9.75 -11.12
N SER A 55 -14.72 -8.80 -11.48
CA SER A 55 -14.45 -7.39 -11.20
C SER A 55 -15.71 -6.56 -11.05
N ASP A 56 -15.82 -5.90 -9.90
CA ASP A 56 -16.91 -4.97 -9.62
C ASP A 56 -16.42 -3.52 -9.63
N VAL A 57 -17.04 -2.67 -10.45
CA VAL A 57 -16.74 -1.24 -10.51
C VAL A 57 -17.97 -0.42 -10.17
N PHE A 58 -17.91 0.30 -9.05
CA PHE A 58 -18.97 1.18 -8.59
C PHE A 58 -18.48 2.64 -8.49
N GLN A 59 -19.07 3.55 -9.27
CA GLN A 59 -18.67 4.95 -9.33
C GLN A 59 -19.86 5.89 -9.10
N LEU A 60 -19.86 6.58 -7.95
CA LEU A 60 -20.81 7.63 -7.60
C LEU A 60 -20.18 9.02 -7.68
N GLY A 61 -20.83 9.96 -8.36
CA GLY A 61 -20.42 11.36 -8.44
C GLY A 61 -19.92 11.77 -9.81
N ASN A 62 -18.89 12.61 -9.91
CA ASN A 62 -18.50 13.20 -11.19
C ASN A 62 -17.03 12.98 -11.55
N LEU A 63 -16.77 12.64 -12.82
CA LEU A 63 -15.41 12.52 -13.37
C LEU A 63 -14.54 11.46 -12.68
N ASN A 64 -15.14 10.47 -12.02
CA ASN A 64 -14.39 9.36 -11.46
C ASN A 64 -13.87 8.45 -12.56
N LYS A 65 -12.65 7.94 -12.40
CA LYS A 65 -11.96 7.09 -13.36
C LYS A 65 -11.55 5.79 -12.70
N SER A 66 -11.85 4.66 -13.32
CA SER A 66 -11.33 3.36 -12.91
C SER A 66 -10.76 2.63 -14.11
N LYS A 67 -9.68 1.88 -13.88
CA LYS A 67 -9.19 0.88 -14.81
C LYS A 67 -8.91 -0.41 -14.07
N VAL A 68 -9.57 -1.49 -14.43
CA VAL A 68 -9.32 -2.83 -13.89
C VAL A 68 -8.78 -3.68 -15.01
N LYS A 69 -7.58 -4.22 -14.84
CA LYS A 69 -6.99 -5.19 -15.77
C LYS A 69 -6.68 -6.47 -15.02
N GLN A 70 -7.14 -7.59 -15.54
CA GLN A 70 -6.95 -8.92 -14.96
C GLN A 70 -6.43 -9.88 -16.01
N ALA A 71 -5.39 -10.66 -15.67
CA ALA A 71 -4.81 -11.69 -16.51
C ALA A 71 -4.47 -12.93 -15.69
N GLY A 72 -4.77 -14.11 -16.25
CA GLY A 72 -4.66 -15.40 -15.54
C GLY A 72 -6.03 -15.89 -15.06
N ASP A 73 -6.07 -16.64 -13.96
CA ASP A 73 -7.29 -17.32 -13.47
C ASP A 73 -7.69 -16.82 -12.08
N ARG A 74 -9.01 -16.73 -11.81
CA ARG A 74 -9.58 -16.46 -10.47
C ARG A 74 -9.08 -15.17 -9.81
N ASN A 75 -8.78 -14.13 -10.58
CA ASN A 75 -8.43 -12.82 -10.01
C ASN A 75 -9.71 -12.03 -9.70
N LEU A 76 -9.77 -11.40 -8.53
CA LEU A 76 -10.86 -10.54 -8.08
C LEU A 76 -10.37 -9.10 -7.93
N GLY A 77 -11.07 -8.15 -8.53
CA GLY A 77 -10.64 -6.75 -8.59
C GLY A 77 -11.82 -5.80 -8.46
N ASP A 78 -12.00 -5.23 -7.27
CA ASP A 78 -13.14 -4.32 -7.01
C ASP A 78 -12.70 -2.89 -6.78
N VAL A 79 -13.48 -1.98 -7.37
CA VAL A 79 -13.27 -0.53 -7.28
C VAL A 79 -14.56 0.14 -6.86
N TYR A 80 -14.57 0.71 -5.66
CA TYR A 80 -15.62 1.61 -5.19
C TYR A 80 -15.11 3.05 -5.11
N GLN A 81 -15.73 3.97 -5.83
CA GLN A 81 -15.38 5.39 -5.84
C GLN A 81 -16.61 6.26 -5.60
N GLU A 82 -16.56 7.10 -4.58
CA GLU A 82 -17.59 8.09 -4.28
C GLU A 82 -16.99 9.50 -4.20
N GLY A 83 -17.56 10.44 -4.96
CA GLY A 83 -17.19 11.84 -4.96
C GLY A 83 -16.73 12.34 -6.34
N ASN A 84 -15.66 13.15 -6.41
CA ASN A 84 -15.27 13.78 -7.67
C ASN A 84 -13.80 13.55 -8.06
N ARG A 85 -13.59 13.15 -9.31
CA ARG A 85 -12.26 12.99 -9.93
C ARG A 85 -11.35 11.97 -9.24
N ASN A 86 -11.92 10.98 -8.56
CA ASN A 86 -11.15 9.87 -8.02
C ASN A 86 -10.61 9.00 -9.17
N ASN A 87 -9.42 8.43 -9.01
CA ASN A 87 -8.75 7.65 -10.04
C ASN A 87 -8.22 6.36 -9.42
N ALA A 88 -8.72 5.23 -9.89
CA ALA A 88 -8.33 3.91 -9.43
C ALA A 88 -7.74 3.13 -10.59
N ARG A 89 -6.66 2.40 -10.32
CA ARG A 89 -6.09 1.43 -11.26
C ARG A 89 -5.78 0.14 -10.53
N ILE A 90 -6.37 -0.95 -10.98
CA ILE A 90 -6.03 -2.31 -10.61
C ILE A 90 -5.39 -2.97 -11.84
N ASP A 91 -4.21 -3.56 -11.67
CA ASP A 91 -3.47 -4.29 -12.71
C ASP A 91 -2.99 -5.61 -12.13
N GLN A 92 -3.86 -6.61 -12.21
CA GLN A 92 -3.62 -7.96 -11.71
C GLN A 92 -3.14 -8.86 -12.85
N GLY A 93 -1.98 -9.44 -12.63
CA GLY A 93 -1.56 -10.65 -13.29
C GLY A 93 -0.64 -10.52 -14.50
N THR A 94 -0.23 -11.71 -14.93
CA THR A 94 0.42 -12.07 -16.19
C THR A 94 -0.15 -13.43 -16.60
N SER A 95 0.29 -14.05 -17.70
CA SER A 95 -0.21 -15.33 -18.22
C SER A 95 -0.26 -16.51 -17.22
N ALA A 96 0.30 -16.42 -16.01
CA ALA A 96 0.31 -17.50 -15.03
C ALA A 96 -0.01 -16.98 -13.61
N ALA A 97 -0.82 -15.94 -13.49
CA ALA A 97 -1.23 -15.38 -12.21
C ALA A 97 -2.59 -15.93 -11.77
N GLU A 98 -2.64 -16.56 -10.60
CA GLU A 98 -3.84 -17.16 -10.04
C GLU A 98 -4.20 -16.55 -8.67
N ASP A 99 -5.50 -16.43 -8.38
CA ASP A 99 -6.03 -16.11 -7.04
C ASP A 99 -5.55 -14.77 -6.44
N ASN A 100 -5.34 -13.73 -7.25
CA ASN A 100 -5.04 -12.39 -6.73
C ASN A 100 -6.31 -11.61 -6.39
N ILE A 101 -6.30 -10.90 -5.27
CA ILE A 101 -7.42 -10.08 -4.78
C ILE A 101 -6.97 -8.64 -4.59
N ALA A 102 -7.65 -7.70 -5.24
CA ALA A 102 -7.38 -6.27 -5.12
C ALA A 102 -8.67 -5.50 -4.86
N TYR A 103 -8.69 -4.75 -3.76
CA TYR A 103 -9.78 -3.86 -3.40
C TYR A 103 -9.30 -2.41 -3.37
N THR A 104 -10.11 -1.52 -3.93
CA THR A 104 -9.92 -0.07 -3.84
C THR A 104 -11.22 0.60 -3.40
N ASN A 105 -11.18 1.33 -2.28
CA ASN A 105 -12.22 2.22 -1.81
C ASN A 105 -11.73 3.68 -1.81
N GLN A 106 -12.45 4.59 -2.46
CA GLN A 106 -12.09 6.01 -2.51
C GLN A 106 -13.29 6.92 -2.26
N PHE A 107 -13.29 7.57 -1.10
CA PHE A 107 -14.28 8.57 -0.71
C PHE A 107 -13.69 9.97 -0.78
N GLY A 108 -14.38 10.91 -1.44
CA GLY A 108 -14.00 12.32 -1.50
C GLY A 108 -13.51 12.75 -2.88
N ASN A 109 -12.43 13.54 -2.96
CA ASN A 109 -12.06 14.19 -4.22
C ASN A 109 -10.59 14.02 -4.61
N ARG A 110 -10.36 13.64 -5.87
CA ARG A 110 -9.04 13.53 -6.50
C ARG A 110 -8.12 12.52 -5.83
N ASN A 111 -8.67 11.51 -5.16
CA ASN A 111 -7.87 10.42 -4.63
C ASN A 111 -7.35 9.56 -5.79
N LYS A 112 -6.13 9.03 -5.64
CA LYS A 112 -5.48 8.18 -6.63
C LYS A 112 -5.01 6.89 -5.98
N SER A 113 -5.42 5.75 -6.51
CA SER A 113 -4.94 4.43 -6.11
C SER A 113 -4.35 3.71 -7.32
N VAL A 114 -3.29 2.94 -7.08
CA VAL A 114 -2.70 2.03 -8.05
C VAL A 114 -2.33 0.74 -7.33
N GLN A 115 -2.92 -0.37 -7.72
CA GLN A 115 -2.58 -1.70 -7.25
C GLN A 115 -2.04 -2.51 -8.42
N ILE A 116 -0.87 -3.12 -8.25
CA ILE A 116 -0.24 -3.99 -9.24
C ILE A 116 0.11 -5.29 -8.54
N GLN A 117 -0.48 -6.39 -8.99
CA GLN A 117 -0.23 -7.71 -8.42
C GLN A 117 0.30 -8.63 -9.52
N ARG A 118 1.37 -9.38 -9.22
CA ARG A 118 2.03 -10.28 -10.18
C ARG A 118 2.22 -11.65 -9.56
N PHE A 119 1.98 -12.68 -10.38
CA PHE A 119 1.98 -14.09 -9.97
C PHE A 119 0.84 -14.38 -8.99
N ASP A 120 1.02 -15.30 -8.05
CA ASP A 120 -0.13 -15.94 -7.38
C ASP A 120 -0.41 -15.37 -5.98
N ASN A 121 -1.66 -15.50 -5.53
CA ASN A 121 -2.10 -15.31 -4.13
C ASN A 121 -1.83 -13.93 -3.51
N ASN A 122 -1.64 -12.87 -4.30
CA ASN A 122 -1.43 -11.55 -3.70
C ASN A 122 -2.75 -10.93 -3.24
N PHE A 123 -2.71 -10.31 -2.07
CA PHE A 123 -3.81 -9.53 -1.51
C PHE A 123 -3.42 -8.06 -1.40
N GLY A 124 -4.32 -7.18 -1.84
CA GLY A 124 -4.12 -5.74 -1.77
C GLY A 124 -5.42 -5.04 -1.44
N ASP A 125 -5.38 -4.13 -0.48
CA ASP A 125 -6.50 -3.25 -0.13
C ASP A 125 -6.03 -1.81 0.02
N ILE A 126 -6.71 -0.88 -0.63
CA ILE A 126 -6.48 0.56 -0.52
C ILE A 126 -7.80 1.24 -0.16
N ASP A 127 -7.88 1.83 1.04
CA ASP A 127 -8.96 2.72 1.46
C ASP A 127 -8.45 4.16 1.58
N GLN A 128 -9.14 5.09 0.91
CA GLN A 128 -8.81 6.51 0.89
C GLN A 128 -10.04 7.36 1.17
N ASP A 129 -10.11 7.95 2.36
CA ASP A 129 -11.11 8.95 2.71
C ASP A 129 -10.49 10.35 2.74
N GLY A 130 -11.02 11.24 1.89
CA GLY A 130 -10.70 12.67 1.90
C GLY A 130 -10.26 13.17 0.53
N ASN A 131 -9.20 14.00 0.47
CA ASN A 131 -8.84 14.65 -0.79
C ASN A 131 -7.37 14.53 -1.17
N ARG A 132 -7.14 14.16 -2.44
CA ARG A 132 -5.80 14.07 -3.05
C ARG A 132 -4.88 13.07 -2.36
N ASN A 133 -5.44 12.06 -1.71
CA ASN A 133 -4.65 10.96 -1.18
C ASN A 133 -4.12 10.11 -2.35
N VAL A 134 -2.91 9.61 -2.21
CA VAL A 134 -2.23 8.79 -3.22
C VAL A 134 -1.73 7.51 -2.57
N GLY A 135 -2.25 6.39 -3.04
CA GLY A 135 -1.90 5.06 -2.57
C GLY A 135 -1.34 4.24 -3.72
N ARG A 136 -0.25 3.53 -3.47
CA ARG A 136 0.36 2.63 -4.44
C ARG A 136 0.76 1.33 -3.76
N GLN A 137 0.31 0.23 -4.31
CA GLN A 137 0.70 -1.11 -3.90
C GLN A 137 1.25 -1.87 -5.10
N ASN A 138 2.40 -2.50 -4.92
CA ASN A 138 3.01 -3.37 -5.91
C ASN A 138 3.48 -4.66 -5.23
N GLN A 139 2.72 -5.72 -5.42
CA GLN A 139 2.99 -7.05 -4.90
C GLN A 139 3.50 -7.94 -6.03
N ASN A 140 4.73 -8.40 -5.91
CA ASN A 140 5.37 -9.28 -6.88
C ASN A 140 5.72 -10.60 -6.20
N ALA A 141 4.79 -11.55 -6.24
CA ALA A 141 4.98 -12.88 -5.70
C ALA A 141 6.02 -13.70 -6.48
N VAL A 142 6.38 -14.88 -5.98
CA VAL A 142 7.15 -15.87 -6.74
C VAL A 142 6.16 -16.68 -7.61
N PRO A 143 6.53 -17.15 -8.82
CA PRO A 143 5.66 -18.01 -9.61
C PRO A 143 5.42 -19.39 -8.98
N ASN A 144 4.41 -20.13 -9.45
CA ASN A 144 4.09 -21.53 -9.11
C ASN A 144 3.40 -21.74 -7.75
N GLN A 145 2.29 -21.05 -7.49
CA GLN A 145 1.48 -21.20 -6.28
C GLN A 145 2.28 -20.94 -4.99
N SER A 146 3.28 -20.05 -5.04
CA SER A 146 3.94 -19.61 -3.82
C SER A 146 2.95 -18.83 -2.96
N ALA A 147 3.28 -18.69 -1.67
CA ALA A 147 2.60 -17.69 -0.85
C ALA A 147 2.73 -16.31 -1.53
N GLY A 148 1.61 -15.59 -1.62
CA GLY A 148 1.59 -14.24 -2.16
C GLY A 148 1.92 -13.22 -1.10
N ASN A 149 1.90 -11.94 -1.47
CA ASN A 149 2.13 -10.85 -0.52
C ASN A 149 0.81 -10.17 -0.16
N THR A 150 0.74 -9.66 1.06
CA THR A 150 -0.43 -8.96 1.60
C THR A 150 -0.07 -7.51 1.87
N ALA A 151 -0.83 -6.57 1.31
CA ALA A 151 -0.71 -5.14 1.62
C ALA A 151 -2.05 -4.49 1.95
N TYR A 152 -2.09 -3.76 3.06
CA TYR A 152 -3.20 -2.89 3.46
C TYR A 152 -2.73 -1.44 3.48
N LEU A 153 -3.60 -0.53 3.04
CA LEU A 153 -3.34 0.90 3.06
C LEU A 153 -4.61 1.67 3.40
N THR A 154 -4.61 2.38 4.52
CA THR A 154 -5.67 3.33 4.89
C THR A 154 -5.13 4.76 4.89
N GLN A 155 -5.82 5.67 4.20
CA GLN A 155 -5.47 7.09 4.19
C GLN A 155 -6.70 7.96 4.49
N VAL A 156 -6.72 8.55 5.68
CA VAL A 156 -7.78 9.46 6.13
C VAL A 156 -7.26 10.89 6.18
N GLY A 157 -7.87 11.80 5.43
CA GLY A 157 -7.55 13.22 5.40
C GLY A 157 -7.08 13.71 4.03
N ASN A 158 -6.06 14.57 3.95
CA ASN A 158 -5.70 15.21 2.68
C ASN A 158 -4.23 15.08 2.32
N ARG A 159 -3.98 14.80 1.03
CA ARG A 159 -2.64 14.74 0.44
C ARG A 159 -1.71 13.72 1.10
N ASN A 160 -2.25 12.66 1.69
CA ASN A 160 -1.42 11.57 2.20
C ASN A 160 -0.86 10.77 1.03
N PHE A 161 0.39 10.33 1.13
CA PHE A 161 1.08 9.53 0.14
C PHE A 161 1.59 8.25 0.79
N SER A 162 1.27 7.10 0.18
CA SER A 162 1.84 5.82 0.56
C SER A 162 2.24 5.03 -0.67
N ASN A 163 3.38 4.34 -0.56
CA ASN A 163 3.87 3.42 -1.57
C ASN A 163 4.45 2.17 -0.92
N GLN A 164 3.74 1.05 -1.06
CA GLN A 164 4.15 -0.27 -0.59
C GLN A 164 4.61 -1.11 -1.79
N LYS A 165 5.79 -1.72 -1.67
CA LYS A 165 6.32 -2.64 -2.66
C LYS A 165 6.85 -3.89 -1.97
N GLN A 166 6.32 -5.05 -2.36
CA GLN A 166 6.67 -6.35 -1.80
C GLN A 166 7.16 -7.26 -2.92
N THR A 167 8.29 -7.92 -2.74
CA THR A 167 8.86 -8.86 -3.71
C THR A 167 9.33 -10.12 -3.00
N GLY A 168 8.89 -11.28 -3.48
CA GLY A 168 9.09 -12.56 -2.78
C GLY A 168 7.75 -13.11 -2.31
N GLY A 169 7.70 -13.84 -1.20
CA GLY A 169 6.48 -14.52 -0.75
C GLY A 169 6.15 -14.25 0.71
N ASP A 170 4.88 -14.33 1.08
CA ASP A 170 4.40 -14.16 2.47
C ASP A 170 4.80 -12.83 3.13
N ASN A 171 5.15 -11.79 2.36
CA ASN A 171 5.40 -10.48 2.96
C ASN A 171 4.09 -9.80 3.34
N PHE A 172 4.09 -9.11 4.47
CA PHE A 172 2.96 -8.37 5.02
C PHE A 172 3.33 -6.89 5.22
N SER A 173 2.50 -5.98 4.72
CA SER A 173 2.65 -4.55 4.95
C SER A 173 1.30 -3.92 5.27
N ASP A 174 1.26 -3.16 6.36
CA ASP A 174 0.10 -2.34 6.73
C ASP A 174 0.54 -0.90 6.95
N VAL A 175 -0.17 0.04 6.33
CA VAL A 175 0.14 1.47 6.42
C VAL A 175 -1.15 2.25 6.67
N ASP A 176 -1.22 2.87 7.84
CA ASP A 176 -2.31 3.76 8.24
C ASP A 176 -1.81 5.21 8.34
N GLN A 177 -2.46 6.11 7.60
CA GLN A 177 -2.12 7.53 7.59
C GLN A 177 -3.36 8.38 7.92
N ILE A 178 -3.39 8.95 9.12
CA ILE A 178 -4.47 9.80 9.59
C ILE A 178 -3.98 11.24 9.72
N GLY A 179 -4.57 12.15 8.94
CA GLY A 179 -4.27 13.58 8.94
C GLY A 179 -3.87 14.09 7.57
N ASN A 180 -2.89 15.00 7.46
CA ASN A 180 -2.58 15.64 6.18
C ASN A 180 -1.10 15.64 5.83
N ASN A 181 -0.82 15.39 4.55
CA ASN A 181 0.52 15.37 3.97
C ASN A 181 1.46 14.38 4.67
N ASN A 182 0.93 13.27 5.17
CA ASN A 182 1.77 12.19 5.67
C ASN A 182 2.33 11.39 4.48
N GLU A 183 3.56 10.91 4.62
CA GLU A 183 4.29 10.20 3.59
C GLU A 183 4.84 8.90 4.16
N SER A 184 4.55 7.78 3.50
CA SER A 184 5.06 6.47 3.89
C SER A 184 5.56 5.71 2.67
N ARG A 185 6.71 5.05 2.83
CA ARG A 185 7.25 4.12 1.85
C ARG A 185 7.69 2.85 2.54
N VAL A 186 7.20 1.72 2.05
CA VAL A 186 7.59 0.39 2.53
C VAL A 186 8.10 -0.43 1.36
N PHE A 187 9.30 -0.98 1.51
CA PHE A 187 9.94 -1.89 0.58
C PHE A 187 10.32 -3.18 1.30
N GLN A 188 9.78 -4.30 0.84
CA GLN A 188 10.08 -5.63 1.39
C GLN A 188 10.56 -6.54 0.26
N VAL A 189 11.72 -7.16 0.45
CA VAL A 189 12.32 -8.13 -0.46
C VAL A 189 12.72 -9.36 0.34
N GLY A 190 12.23 -10.53 -0.07
CA GLY A 190 12.47 -11.81 0.61
C GLY A 190 11.17 -12.49 1.01
N ILE A 191 11.24 -13.31 2.04
CA ILE A 191 10.12 -14.14 2.51
C ILE A 191 9.73 -13.76 3.93
N ASN A 192 8.43 -13.67 4.19
CA ASN A 192 7.87 -13.51 5.54
C ASN A 192 8.32 -12.23 6.26
N ASN A 193 8.60 -11.15 5.53
CA ASN A 193 8.84 -9.84 6.16
C ASN A 193 7.52 -9.17 6.53
N SER A 194 7.50 -8.50 7.68
CA SER A 194 6.34 -7.76 8.20
C SER A 194 6.70 -6.31 8.51
N SER A 195 5.90 -5.36 8.03
CA SER A 195 6.03 -3.94 8.36
C SER A 195 4.68 -3.32 8.69
N LEU A 196 4.64 -2.60 9.82
CA LEU A 196 3.47 -1.88 10.32
C LEU A 196 3.83 -0.40 10.44
N VAL A 197 3.11 0.48 9.75
CA VAL A 197 3.35 1.92 9.82
C VAL A 197 2.06 2.64 10.19
N ASP A 198 2.07 3.35 11.31
CA ASP A 198 0.97 4.22 11.74
C ASP A 198 1.46 5.68 11.85
N GLN A 199 0.83 6.58 11.08
CA GLN A 199 1.15 8.01 11.06
C GLN A 199 -0.09 8.84 11.42
N ILE A 200 -0.13 9.36 12.64
CA ILE A 200 -1.20 10.22 13.14
C ILE A 200 -0.71 11.65 13.27
N GLY A 201 -1.29 12.56 12.49
CA GLY A 201 -0.99 13.99 12.49
C GLY A 201 -0.65 14.51 11.09
N ASN A 202 0.26 15.48 10.98
CA ASN A 202 0.56 16.09 9.68
C ASN A 202 2.05 16.10 9.38
N LEU A 203 2.39 15.96 8.09
CA LEU A 203 3.78 16.03 7.61
C LEU A 203 4.70 14.95 8.22
N ASN A 204 4.15 13.82 8.67
CA ASN A 204 4.97 12.71 9.13
C ASN A 204 5.53 11.96 7.92
N ASP A 205 6.79 11.54 7.99
CA ASP A 205 7.52 10.81 6.95
C ASP A 205 8.09 9.51 7.53
N SER A 206 7.81 8.39 6.87
CA SER A 206 8.30 7.08 7.25
C SER A 206 8.88 6.34 6.04
N TYR A 207 10.06 5.75 6.22
CA TYR A 207 10.71 4.90 5.24
C TYR A 207 11.09 3.57 5.88
N VAL A 208 10.62 2.47 5.29
CA VAL A 208 10.94 1.11 5.73
C VAL A 208 11.51 0.33 4.55
N SER A 209 12.65 -0.31 4.77
CA SER A 209 13.29 -1.22 3.81
C SER A 209 13.73 -2.48 4.52
N GLN A 210 13.14 -3.61 4.16
CA GLN A 210 13.49 -4.95 4.65
C GLN A 210 14.00 -5.77 3.47
N ASP A 211 15.26 -6.19 3.51
CA ASP A 211 15.90 -7.07 2.53
C ASP A 211 16.44 -8.31 3.27
N GLY A 212 15.85 -9.47 3.02
CA GLY A 212 16.12 -10.70 3.75
C GLY A 212 14.82 -11.39 4.18
N ASP A 213 14.94 -12.39 5.04
CA ASP A 213 13.80 -13.20 5.48
C ASP A 213 13.43 -12.95 6.95
N ASP A 214 12.15 -13.10 7.29
CA ASP A 214 11.62 -13.01 8.66
C ASP A 214 11.90 -11.67 9.39
N ASN A 215 12.08 -10.56 8.68
CA ASN A 215 12.26 -9.26 9.34
C ASN A 215 10.93 -8.65 9.78
N VAL A 216 10.92 -8.01 10.94
CA VAL A 216 9.76 -7.36 11.54
C VAL A 216 10.08 -5.89 11.80
N GLU A 217 9.19 -5.00 11.39
CA GLU A 217 9.32 -3.58 11.62
C GLU A 217 7.98 -2.98 12.04
N THR A 218 8.02 -2.06 13.00
CA THR A 218 6.88 -1.24 13.39
C THR A 218 7.31 0.21 13.59
N THR A 219 6.68 1.12 12.85
CA THR A 219 6.83 2.56 13.03
C THR A 219 5.49 3.17 13.45
N SER A 220 5.47 3.92 14.55
CA SER A 220 4.34 4.74 14.97
C SER A 220 4.77 6.19 15.22
N GLN A 221 4.17 7.12 14.49
CA GLN A 221 4.46 8.55 14.56
C GLN A 221 3.19 9.33 14.93
N THR A 222 3.13 9.85 16.15
CA THR A 222 2.05 10.73 16.60
C THR A 222 2.54 12.16 16.79
N GLY A 223 1.95 13.09 16.04
CA GLY A 223 2.27 14.52 16.07
C GLY A 223 2.60 15.03 14.67
N ASN A 224 3.41 16.09 14.55
CA ASN A 224 3.68 16.69 13.25
C ASN A 224 5.16 16.69 12.89
N ASN A 225 5.45 16.55 11.60
CA ASN A 225 6.80 16.66 11.05
C ASN A 225 7.79 15.63 11.62
N ASN A 226 7.30 14.47 12.05
CA ASN A 226 8.17 13.40 12.52
C ASN A 226 8.75 12.61 11.34
N MET A 227 9.99 12.13 11.48
CA MET A 227 10.70 11.37 10.47
C MET A 227 11.23 10.07 11.07
N ALA A 228 10.89 8.94 10.47
CA ALA A 228 11.37 7.61 10.86
C ALA A 228 11.92 6.90 9.63
N SER A 229 13.10 6.30 9.76
CA SER A 229 13.71 5.49 8.72
C SER A 229 14.25 4.21 9.32
N THR A 230 13.74 3.07 8.87
CA THR A 230 14.20 1.75 9.29
C THR A 230 14.75 0.99 8.09
N ILE A 231 15.96 0.47 8.22
CA ILE A 231 16.61 -0.40 7.22
C ILE A 231 17.02 -1.69 7.94
N GLN A 232 16.50 -2.81 7.45
CA GLN A 232 16.86 -4.16 7.90
C GLN A 232 17.42 -4.91 6.69
N ASP A 233 18.70 -5.28 6.74
CA ASP A 233 19.42 -6.01 5.70
C ASP A 233 20.00 -7.29 6.33
N GLY A 234 19.40 -8.44 6.02
CA GLY A 234 19.65 -9.73 6.65
C GLY A 234 18.37 -10.33 7.23
N ASP A 235 18.49 -11.36 8.06
CA ASP A 235 17.34 -12.17 8.48
C ASP A 235 16.99 -12.00 9.97
N GLN A 236 15.71 -12.15 10.29
CA GLN A 236 15.17 -12.13 11.67
C GLN A 236 15.46 -10.84 12.46
N ASN A 237 15.63 -9.69 11.77
CA ASN A 237 15.79 -8.42 12.46
C ASN A 237 14.42 -7.86 12.88
N ASP A 238 14.36 -7.30 14.09
CA ASP A 238 13.16 -6.71 14.69
C ASP A 238 13.46 -5.26 15.10
N SER A 239 12.61 -4.33 14.68
CA SER A 239 12.76 -2.91 14.99
C SER A 239 11.41 -2.26 15.27
N ALA A 240 11.30 -1.56 16.40
CA ALA A 240 10.18 -0.70 16.72
C ALA A 240 10.65 0.76 16.88
N THR A 241 9.98 1.69 16.19
CA THR A 241 10.17 3.13 16.37
C THR A 241 8.85 3.78 16.78
N LEU A 242 8.84 4.42 17.94
CA LEU A 242 7.71 5.21 18.45
C LEU A 242 8.12 6.67 18.66
N GLN A 243 7.48 7.59 17.94
CA GLN A 243 7.72 9.02 18.01
C GLN A 243 6.47 9.77 18.46
N LEU A 244 6.51 10.36 19.66
CA LEU A 244 5.46 11.18 20.24
C LEU A 244 5.93 12.65 20.33
N GLY A 245 5.26 13.55 19.60
CA GLY A 245 5.55 14.97 19.59
C GLY A 245 5.87 15.49 18.19
N ASN A 246 6.64 16.57 18.06
CA ASN A 246 6.86 17.20 16.75
C ASN A 246 8.34 17.25 16.36
N SER A 247 8.61 17.13 15.05
CA SER A 247 9.96 17.24 14.51
C SER A 247 10.97 16.23 15.10
N ASN A 248 10.50 15.06 15.54
CA ASN A 248 11.39 13.99 15.96
C ASN A 248 11.95 13.25 14.74
N SER A 249 13.18 12.76 14.84
CA SER A 249 13.89 12.03 13.78
C SER A 249 14.48 10.75 14.37
N SER A 250 14.16 9.61 13.78
CA SER A 250 14.70 8.30 14.15
C SER A 250 15.25 7.62 12.91
N MET A 251 16.45 7.06 13.03
CA MET A 251 17.05 6.22 12.01
C MET A 251 17.53 4.92 12.67
N VAL A 252 17.03 3.79 12.20
CA VAL A 252 17.45 2.45 12.63
C VAL A 252 18.02 1.71 11.42
N SER A 253 19.23 1.18 11.57
CA SER A 253 19.92 0.34 10.59
C SER A 253 20.34 -0.95 11.28
N GLN A 254 19.84 -2.09 10.80
CA GLN A 254 20.16 -3.43 11.30
C GLN A 254 20.69 -4.26 10.13
N ILE A 255 21.98 -4.56 10.14
CA ILE A 255 22.66 -5.32 9.08
C ILE A 255 23.21 -6.63 9.65
N GLY A 256 22.57 -7.75 9.34
CA GLY A 256 22.97 -9.08 9.83
C GLY A 256 21.80 -9.88 10.36
N LEU A 257 22.04 -10.71 11.38
CA LEU A 257 21.05 -11.68 11.87
C LEU A 257 20.55 -11.35 13.27
N SER A 258 19.23 -11.45 13.47
CA SER A 258 18.59 -11.44 14.80
C SER A 258 18.85 -10.19 15.63
N HIS A 259 18.88 -9.01 15.01
CA HIS A 259 18.95 -7.75 15.75
C HIS A 259 17.60 -7.34 16.34
N LEU A 260 17.62 -6.67 17.49
CA LEU A 260 16.46 -6.05 18.11
C LEU A 260 16.77 -4.58 18.40
N SER A 261 15.90 -3.68 17.94
CA SER A 261 16.04 -2.24 18.18
C SER A 261 14.71 -1.61 18.58
N ASP A 262 14.62 -1.10 19.79
CA ASP A 262 13.50 -0.27 20.25
C ASP A 262 13.95 1.20 20.35
N VAL A 263 13.25 2.09 19.65
CA VAL A 263 13.47 3.54 19.73
C VAL A 263 12.19 4.23 20.16
N TYR A 264 12.23 4.87 21.32
CA TYR A 264 11.16 5.69 21.86
C TYR A 264 11.60 7.16 21.98
N GLN A 265 10.91 8.06 21.29
CA GLN A 265 11.15 9.50 21.35
C GLN A 265 9.89 10.23 21.78
N SER A 266 9.93 10.88 22.95
CA SER A 266 8.83 11.68 23.49
C SER A 266 9.27 13.12 23.75
N GLY A 267 8.72 14.06 22.98
CA GLY A 267 9.02 15.49 23.02
C GLY A 267 9.22 16.05 21.62
N ASN A 268 9.91 17.17 21.47
CA ASN A 268 10.13 17.80 20.17
C ASN A 268 11.60 17.83 19.79
N PHE A 269 11.89 17.75 18.49
CA PHE A 269 13.25 17.85 17.95
C PHE A 269 14.23 16.80 18.47
N ASN A 270 13.75 15.64 18.92
CA ASN A 270 14.63 14.54 19.31
C ASN A 270 15.21 13.86 18.06
N ALA A 271 16.47 13.47 18.11
CA ALA A 271 17.17 12.74 17.07
C ALA A 271 17.76 11.45 17.65
N SER A 272 17.47 10.31 17.02
CA SER A 272 18.01 9.00 17.38
C SER A 272 18.62 8.36 16.14
N THR A 273 19.77 7.73 16.31
CA THR A 273 20.39 6.88 15.29
C THR A 273 20.84 5.59 15.97
N VAL A 274 20.36 4.46 15.46
CA VAL A 274 20.76 3.12 15.85
C VAL A 274 21.38 2.44 14.64
N ASP A 275 22.60 1.92 14.80
CA ASP A 275 23.33 1.16 13.79
C ASP A 275 23.85 -0.14 14.43
N GLN A 276 23.26 -1.27 14.03
CA GLN A 276 23.59 -2.61 14.53
C GLN A 276 24.10 -3.47 13.37
N GLY A 277 25.35 -3.92 13.43
CA GLY A 277 26.00 -4.75 12.43
C GLY A 277 26.56 -6.04 13.03
N GLY A 278 26.20 -7.21 12.50
CA GLY A 278 26.70 -8.50 13.00
C GLY A 278 25.58 -9.47 13.36
N ASN A 279 25.59 -10.01 14.58
CA ASN A 279 24.55 -10.95 15.03
C ASN A 279 24.07 -10.62 16.44
N THR A 280 22.77 -10.78 16.71
CA THR A 280 22.17 -10.80 18.06
C THR A 280 22.38 -9.54 18.91
N HIS A 281 22.48 -8.37 18.29
CA HIS A 281 22.51 -7.09 18.98
C HIS A 281 21.13 -6.65 19.46
N MET A 282 21.10 -6.06 20.66
CA MET A 282 19.90 -5.43 21.22
C MET A 282 20.21 -3.98 21.57
N SER A 283 19.37 -3.06 21.13
CA SER A 283 19.42 -1.65 21.47
C SER A 283 18.06 -1.15 21.95
N ASP A 284 18.07 -0.35 23.00
CA ASP A 284 16.90 0.32 23.54
C ASP A 284 17.27 1.80 23.72
N VAL A 285 16.54 2.69 23.05
CA VAL A 285 16.75 4.13 23.06
C VAL A 285 15.49 4.84 23.55
N ASP A 286 15.52 5.29 24.80
CA ASP A 286 14.52 6.18 25.39
C ASP A 286 15.00 7.65 25.39
N GLN A 287 14.35 8.51 24.59
CA GLN A 287 14.57 9.96 24.60
C GLN A 287 13.32 10.70 25.07
N ILE A 288 13.37 11.23 26.30
CA ILE A 288 12.27 12.04 26.88
C ILE A 288 12.75 13.50 27.02
N GLY A 289 11.97 14.44 26.50
CA GLY A 289 12.28 15.88 26.50
C GLY A 289 12.49 16.43 25.09
N ASP A 290 12.98 17.67 24.99
CA ASP A 290 13.18 18.33 23.69
C ASP A 290 14.67 18.35 23.29
N SER A 291 14.95 18.28 21.98
CA SER A 291 16.29 18.42 21.38
C SER A 291 17.33 17.40 21.84
N ASN A 292 16.89 16.20 22.23
CA ASN A 292 17.83 15.12 22.60
C ASN A 292 18.49 14.52 21.35
N ILE A 293 19.74 14.09 21.48
CA ILE A 293 20.47 13.37 20.43
C ILE A 293 20.97 12.05 21.02
N SER A 294 20.68 10.93 20.37
CA SER A 294 21.14 9.58 20.73
C SER A 294 21.79 8.94 19.51
N ILE A 295 22.93 8.28 19.74
CA ILE A 295 23.63 7.50 18.72
C ILE A 295 24.04 6.19 19.39
N VAL A 296 23.49 5.08 18.91
CA VAL A 296 23.86 3.71 19.29
C VAL A 296 24.54 3.06 18.09
N THR A 297 25.73 2.52 18.31
CA THR A 297 26.46 1.75 17.30
C THR A 297 26.96 0.46 17.93
N GLN A 298 26.54 -0.69 17.43
CA GLN A 298 26.96 -2.02 17.86
C GLN A 298 27.48 -2.77 16.63
N ASN A 299 28.72 -3.25 16.66
CA ASN A 299 29.37 -3.91 15.53
C ASN A 299 30.28 -5.02 16.05
N ASP A 300 30.13 -6.23 15.53
CA ASP A 300 31.01 -7.38 15.83
C ASP A 300 31.49 -8.09 14.56
#